data_AF-A0A8B8EWI8-F1
#
_entry.id   AF-A0A8B8EWI8-F1
#
_cell.length_a   1.000
_cell.length_b   1.000
_cell.length_c   1.000
_cell.angle_alpha   90.00
_cell.angle_beta   90.00
_cell.angle_gamma   90.00
#
_symmetry.space_group_name_H-M   'P 1'
#
loop_
_entity.id
_entity.type
_entity.pdbx_description
1 polymer ?
#
loop_
_entity_poly.entity_id
_entity_poly.type
_entity_poly.pdbx_seq_one_letter_code
_entity_poly.pdbx_strand_id
1 'polypeptide(L)'
;MLLNISDFESSSSRMSALEFSLVQSCSREAETNAHGTAIYRQRASWGHYTDMEFSASPPGITDLLTQRTILEHLFLKRPTEGEFWYVIVAEWLEQLKRYIGLPSTRKFYHQRTNPGPIITRRDYAHTVDVVHEDAWRMMVQWYGLTDGHKPMKLVVYNYRRGPEIEHNQNSFKVMLSVSSLDDFHHVKFSKMEKIGHIEHKIRQLYCISKEQKSRLWAKTDTDSEWRLLLNRDKTVGKCLDIDSDFIRPTVALEVCDEEGKWSHAPQETVEIQECPTGPLCEHNIFTDLTSSWEVDIHEQIDHIGKSLVDNLHVNFNAFVQKAREFVDERDYHLRQRERDIYLREAFIEDLTEKLEEKEKVLDAQLESCERQLNECDKRKRDIEIECKKQREEIDRLDERRRSDFGALKASFENERDKFHSELQRMSEMYKIQDSRIKLDIGGLLFTTSLTTLNRDPDSMLAAMFSGRHELKKEDGNGSYFIDRDGTHFRYILNFLRDGEIKDGTIPENPNLWRELLTEAEYYQIQGLVGYLHSLLQNLPHRNESPVSDTTFV
;
A
#
# COMPACT_ATOMS: atom_id res chain seq x y z
N MET A 1 3.39 -30.05 0.41
CA MET A 1 2.62 -31.18 -0.17
C MET A 1 1.64 -30.62 -1.19
N LEU A 2 1.24 -31.44 -2.16
CA LEU A 2 0.10 -31.26 -3.08
C LEU A 2 -1.24 -31.10 -2.30
N LEU A 3 -2.32 -30.45 -2.76
CA LEU A 3 -2.63 -29.54 -3.89
C LEU A 3 -3.36 -28.27 -3.31
N ASN A 4 -4.00 -27.31 -4.01
CA ASN A 4 -4.32 -27.08 -5.44
C ASN A 4 -4.45 -25.57 -5.76
N ILE A 5 -4.61 -25.23 -7.05
CA ILE A 5 -5.08 -23.91 -7.53
C ILE A 5 -6.14 -24.14 -8.62
N SER A 6 -7.34 -23.59 -8.41
CA SER A 6 -8.51 -23.60 -9.33
C SER A 6 -9.67 -22.87 -8.60
N ASP A 7 -10.38 -21.87 -9.13
CA ASP A 7 -10.39 -21.29 -10.48
C ASP A 7 -10.57 -19.76 -10.45
N PHE A 8 -10.44 -19.13 -11.62
CA PHE A 8 -10.69 -17.71 -11.88
C PHE A 8 -11.73 -17.56 -13.02
N GLU A 9 -12.24 -16.35 -13.23
CA GLU A 9 -13.07 -15.91 -14.37
C GLU A 9 -14.59 -16.18 -14.42
N SER A 10 -15.23 -15.34 -15.23
CA SER A 10 -16.68 -15.13 -15.47
C SER A 10 -17.48 -14.56 -14.28
N SER A 11 -18.40 -13.61 -14.46
CA SER A 11 -18.91 -13.01 -15.71
C SER A 11 -19.00 -11.48 -15.65
N SER A 12 -18.53 -10.82 -16.72
CA SER A 12 -18.79 -9.41 -17.03
C SER A 12 -19.88 -9.30 -18.12
N SER A 13 -20.39 -8.07 -18.33
CA SER A 13 -21.11 -7.60 -19.53
C SER A 13 -22.60 -7.94 -19.70
N ARG A 14 -23.46 -7.01 -19.26
CA ARG A 14 -24.45 -6.24 -20.06
C ARG A 14 -24.99 -5.11 -19.16
N MET A 15 -24.91 -3.82 -19.50
CA MET A 15 -25.70 -3.08 -20.52
C MET A 15 -27.22 -3.28 -20.37
N SER A 16 -28.09 -2.26 -20.43
CA SER A 16 -27.93 -0.80 -20.56
C SER A 16 -29.32 -0.13 -20.38
N ALA A 17 -29.50 1.16 -20.12
CA ALA A 17 -28.56 2.29 -20.06
C ALA A 17 -28.79 3.08 -18.73
N LEU A 18 -28.80 4.42 -18.56
CA LEU A 18 -28.84 5.62 -19.43
C LEU A 18 -27.78 6.65 -19.00
N GLU A 19 -27.46 7.57 -19.91
CA GLU A 19 -26.63 8.76 -19.68
C GLU A 19 -27.42 10.04 -19.96
N PHE A 20 -27.03 11.15 -19.32
CA PHE A 20 -26.67 12.48 -19.92
C PHE A 20 -26.65 13.52 -18.79
N SER A 21 -25.46 13.95 -18.35
CA SER A 21 -24.80 15.19 -18.77
C SER A 21 -25.51 16.46 -18.25
N LEU A 22 -25.16 17.02 -17.09
CA LEU A 22 -23.92 17.76 -16.72
C LEU A 22 -23.92 19.26 -17.14
N VAL A 23 -23.85 20.09 -16.10
CA VAL A 23 -23.43 21.50 -15.96
C VAL A 23 -22.87 22.24 -17.20
N GLN A 24 -23.56 23.33 -17.58
CA GLN A 24 -23.05 24.59 -18.19
C GLN A 24 -24.11 25.69 -17.96
N SER A 25 -23.84 27.00 -17.94
CA SER A 25 -22.64 27.79 -17.62
C SER A 25 -23.04 29.28 -17.53
N CYS A 26 -22.59 30.03 -16.53
CA CYS A 26 -22.96 31.45 -16.38
C CYS A 26 -22.22 32.37 -17.35
N SER A 27 -22.90 32.82 -18.40
CA SER A 27 -22.45 33.95 -19.24
C SER A 27 -22.99 35.27 -18.68
N ARG A 28 -22.11 36.26 -18.50
CA ARG A 28 -22.47 37.66 -18.20
C ARG A 28 -22.14 38.52 -19.41
N GLU A 29 -23.15 39.08 -20.06
CA GLU A 29 -22.96 40.18 -20.99
C GLU A 29 -23.10 41.51 -20.25
N ALA A 30 -22.32 42.52 -20.67
CA ALA A 30 -22.22 43.80 -20.00
C ALA A 30 -22.35 44.93 -21.02
N GLU A 31 -23.53 45.54 -21.09
CA GLU A 31 -23.74 46.76 -21.87
C GLU A 31 -23.30 47.99 -21.07
N THR A 32 -22.44 48.81 -21.68
CA THR A 32 -22.07 50.13 -21.16
C THR A 32 -22.90 51.21 -21.84
N ASN A 33 -23.13 52.33 -21.15
CA ASN A 33 -23.70 53.53 -21.74
C ASN A 33 -22.99 54.78 -21.21
N ALA A 34 -23.13 55.91 -21.91
CA ALA A 34 -22.07 56.92 -22.07
C ALA A 34 -21.62 57.71 -20.81
N HIS A 35 -22.20 57.49 -19.65
CA HIS A 35 -21.78 58.08 -18.37
C HIS A 35 -21.54 56.96 -17.35
N GLY A 36 -20.27 56.67 -17.07
CA GLY A 36 -19.83 55.43 -16.42
C GLY A 36 -20.22 55.30 -14.95
N THR A 37 -21.39 54.72 -14.66
CA THR A 37 -21.77 54.28 -13.31
C THR A 37 -22.62 53.00 -13.42
N ALA A 38 -22.23 51.94 -12.73
CA ALA A 38 -22.92 50.66 -12.80
C ALA A 38 -24.21 50.66 -11.96
N ILE A 39 -25.32 50.20 -12.55
CA ILE A 39 -26.61 50.05 -11.86
C ILE A 39 -27.18 48.66 -12.14
N TYR A 40 -27.29 47.82 -11.11
CA TYR A 40 -28.02 46.56 -11.20
C TYR A 40 -29.54 46.83 -11.16
N ARG A 41 -30.29 46.37 -12.17
CA ARG A 41 -31.76 46.32 -12.16
C ARG A 41 -32.24 44.94 -12.55
N GLN A 42 -32.85 44.24 -11.60
CA GLN A 42 -33.55 42.99 -11.85
C GLN A 42 -34.92 43.31 -12.49
N ARG A 43 -35.19 42.76 -13.68
CA ARG A 43 -36.38 43.12 -14.48
C ARG A 43 -37.22 41.88 -14.75
N ALA A 44 -38.27 41.67 -13.95
CA ALA A 44 -39.23 40.60 -14.20
C ALA A 44 -40.08 40.94 -15.45
N SER A 45 -40.13 40.03 -16.42
CA SER A 45 -40.99 40.15 -17.60
C SER A 45 -42.38 39.59 -17.31
N TRP A 46 -43.41 40.42 -17.42
CA TRP A 46 -44.80 39.95 -17.43
C TRP A 46 -45.21 39.55 -18.85
N GLY A 47 -45.74 38.34 -18.99
CA GLY A 47 -46.29 37.83 -20.25
C GLY A 47 -47.55 38.59 -20.67
N HIS A 48 -47.90 38.51 -21.95
CA HIS A 48 -49.03 39.23 -22.52
C HIS A 48 -50.38 38.72 -22.00
N TYR A 49 -51.30 39.65 -21.75
CA TYR A 49 -52.73 39.37 -21.63
C TYR A 49 -53.33 39.04 -23.00
N THR A 50 -54.13 37.98 -23.04
CA THR A 50 -55.22 37.78 -24.01
C THR A 50 -56.46 37.38 -23.22
N ASP A 51 -57.65 37.70 -23.75
CA ASP A 51 -58.91 37.67 -23.02
C ASP A 51 -59.21 36.33 -22.33
N MET A 52 -59.73 36.41 -21.10
CA MET A 52 -60.29 35.27 -20.39
C MET A 52 -61.70 35.60 -19.91
N GLU A 53 -62.58 34.61 -20.00
CA GLU A 53 -64.04 34.77 -19.95
C GLU A 53 -64.56 35.11 -18.55
N PHE A 54 -65.87 35.41 -18.45
CA PHE A 54 -66.57 35.54 -17.18
C PHE A 54 -66.58 34.20 -16.43
N SER A 55 -65.51 33.92 -15.68
CA SER A 55 -65.44 32.75 -14.79
C SER A 55 -66.58 32.81 -13.78
N ALA A 56 -67.47 31.82 -13.84
CA ALA A 56 -68.48 31.60 -12.82
C ALA A 56 -67.82 31.36 -11.44
N SER A 57 -68.56 31.66 -10.37
CA SER A 57 -68.11 31.40 -8.99
C SER A 57 -67.79 29.91 -8.79
N PRO A 58 -66.74 29.56 -8.01
CA PRO A 58 -66.45 28.17 -7.65
C PRO A 58 -67.65 27.43 -7.02
N PRO A 59 -67.76 26.10 -7.20
CA PRO A 59 -68.89 25.33 -6.68
C PRO A 59 -69.09 25.53 -5.17
N GLY A 60 -70.28 25.98 -4.78
CA GLY A 60 -70.64 26.26 -3.39
C GLY A 60 -70.68 27.75 -3.00
N ILE A 61 -70.11 28.64 -3.81
CA ILE A 61 -70.21 30.10 -3.60
C ILE A 61 -71.46 30.63 -4.29
N THR A 62 -72.33 31.32 -3.53
CA THR A 62 -73.58 31.92 -4.03
C THR A 62 -73.32 32.91 -5.16
N ASP A 63 -74.26 33.04 -6.10
CA ASP A 63 -74.12 33.93 -7.25
C ASP A 63 -73.96 35.42 -6.86
N LEU A 64 -73.30 36.20 -7.72
CA LEU A 64 -72.93 37.58 -7.41
C LEU A 64 -74.14 38.53 -7.25
N LEU A 65 -75.30 38.22 -7.85
CA LEU A 65 -76.51 39.03 -7.68
C LEU A 65 -77.13 38.79 -6.31
N THR A 66 -77.23 37.53 -5.87
CA THR A 66 -77.68 37.18 -4.52
C THR A 66 -76.71 37.70 -3.45
N GLN A 67 -75.39 37.57 -3.64
CA GLN A 67 -74.39 38.17 -2.74
C GLN A 67 -74.57 39.69 -2.62
N ARG A 68 -74.77 40.37 -3.76
CA ARG A 68 -75.05 41.81 -3.79
C ARG A 68 -76.30 42.11 -2.96
N THR A 69 -77.45 41.51 -3.25
CA THR A 69 -78.72 41.82 -2.57
C THR A 69 -78.65 41.60 -1.05
N ILE A 70 -77.98 40.53 -0.60
CA ILE A 70 -77.78 40.26 0.83
C ILE A 70 -76.92 41.36 1.47
N LEU A 71 -75.76 41.69 0.89
CA LEU A 71 -74.84 42.67 1.48
C LEU A 71 -75.32 44.12 1.32
N GLU A 72 -76.10 44.45 0.29
CA GLU A 72 -76.74 45.76 0.10
C GLU A 72 -77.67 46.08 1.28
N HIS A 73 -78.41 45.09 1.78
CA HIS A 73 -79.24 45.23 2.96
C HIS A 73 -78.41 45.29 4.25
N LEU A 74 -77.48 44.36 4.44
CA LEU A 74 -76.73 44.24 5.70
C LEU A 74 -75.74 45.40 5.94
N PHE A 75 -75.17 46.00 4.89
CA PHE A 75 -74.33 47.20 5.01
C PHE A 75 -75.13 48.49 5.32
N LEU A 76 -76.46 48.48 5.21
CA LEU A 76 -77.34 49.59 5.61
C LEU A 76 -77.87 49.46 7.04
N LYS A 77 -77.55 48.38 7.76
CA LYS A 77 -77.96 48.17 9.15
C LYS A 77 -77.31 49.23 10.06
N ARG A 78 -78.05 49.71 11.06
CA ARG A 78 -77.57 50.66 12.08
C ARG A 78 -77.12 49.90 13.34
N PRO A 79 -76.10 50.37 14.08
CA PRO A 79 -75.72 49.80 15.36
C PRO A 79 -76.86 49.80 16.40
N THR A 80 -77.11 48.65 17.02
CA THR A 80 -78.05 48.50 18.16
C THR A 80 -77.33 47.94 19.39
N GLU A 81 -77.63 48.41 20.61
CA GLU A 81 -76.98 48.00 21.88
C GLU A 81 -76.84 46.46 21.98
N GLY A 82 -75.62 45.96 22.15
CA GLY A 82 -75.32 44.53 22.28
C GLY A 82 -75.13 43.76 20.96
N GLU A 83 -75.37 44.37 19.79
CA GLU A 83 -75.03 43.74 18.51
C GLU A 83 -73.51 43.68 18.29
N PHE A 84 -73.05 42.67 17.57
CA PHE A 84 -71.63 42.51 17.23
C PHE A 84 -71.31 42.99 15.81
N TRP A 85 -70.13 43.58 15.68
CA TRP A 85 -69.59 44.15 14.46
C TRP A 85 -68.13 43.71 14.31
N TYR A 86 -67.65 43.54 13.09
CA TYR A 86 -66.31 43.00 12.83
C TYR A 86 -65.47 44.01 12.04
N VAL A 87 -64.22 44.21 12.49
CA VAL A 87 -63.24 45.06 11.80
C VAL A 87 -62.71 44.33 10.57
N ILE A 88 -62.75 45.01 9.42
CA ILE A 88 -62.24 44.51 8.14
C ILE A 88 -61.34 45.56 7.50
N VAL A 89 -60.35 45.12 6.71
CA VAL A 89 -59.54 46.05 5.90
C VAL A 89 -60.45 46.77 4.90
N ALA A 90 -60.46 48.11 4.96
CA ALA A 90 -61.33 48.94 4.14
C ALA A 90 -61.08 48.74 2.64
N GLU A 91 -59.82 48.53 2.28
CA GLU A 91 -59.37 48.26 0.92
C GLU A 91 -60.00 46.99 0.34
N TRP A 92 -60.01 45.90 1.12
CA TRP A 92 -60.64 44.64 0.77
C TRP A 92 -62.16 44.80 0.65
N LEU A 93 -62.80 45.51 1.59
CA LEU A 93 -64.25 45.74 1.59
C LEU A 93 -64.71 46.55 0.37
N GLU A 94 -63.94 47.56 -0.04
CA GLU A 94 -64.23 48.34 -1.23
C GLU A 94 -64.01 47.54 -2.51
N GLN A 95 -63.00 46.65 -2.55
CA GLN A 95 -62.82 45.72 -3.66
C GLN A 95 -63.96 44.70 -3.76
N LEU A 96 -64.45 44.16 -2.64
CA LEU A 96 -65.65 43.31 -2.61
C LEU A 96 -66.85 44.05 -3.19
N LYS A 97 -67.15 45.28 -2.72
CA LYS A 97 -68.27 46.08 -3.23
C LYS A 97 -68.20 46.25 -4.75
N ARG A 98 -67.00 46.51 -5.29
CA ARG A 98 -66.77 46.65 -6.74
C ARG A 98 -66.97 45.36 -7.52
N TYR A 99 -66.55 44.23 -6.95
CA TYR A 99 -66.73 42.90 -7.53
C TYR A 99 -68.21 42.53 -7.66
N ILE A 100 -69.00 42.67 -6.58
CA ILE A 100 -70.45 42.39 -6.58
C ILE A 100 -71.33 43.54 -7.13
N GLY A 101 -70.72 44.66 -7.52
CA GLY A 101 -71.40 45.79 -8.18
C GLY A 101 -72.18 46.75 -7.27
N LEU A 102 -71.85 46.80 -5.98
CA LEU A 102 -72.29 47.84 -5.05
C LEU A 102 -71.54 49.17 -5.25
N PRO A 103 -72.11 50.31 -4.83
CA PRO A 103 -71.41 51.58 -4.81
C PRO A 103 -70.19 51.54 -3.86
N SER A 104 -69.04 51.94 -4.38
CA SER A 104 -67.78 52.11 -3.64
C SER A 104 -67.56 53.60 -3.34
N THR A 105 -67.16 53.91 -2.11
CA THR A 105 -66.92 55.29 -1.63
C THR A 105 -65.46 55.70 -1.75
N ARG A 106 -64.52 54.75 -1.77
CA ARG A 106 -63.07 55.01 -1.86
C ARG A 106 -62.57 54.80 -3.30
N LYS A 107 -61.70 55.69 -3.79
CA LYS A 107 -61.24 55.72 -5.20
C LYS A 107 -60.20 54.65 -5.58
N PHE A 108 -59.73 53.83 -4.65
CA PHE A 108 -58.76 52.78 -4.92
C PHE A 108 -59.31 51.75 -5.92
N TYR A 109 -58.44 51.26 -6.81
CA TYR A 109 -58.74 50.30 -7.89
C TYR A 109 -59.65 50.78 -9.04
N HIS A 110 -59.54 50.10 -10.18
CA HIS A 110 -60.34 50.33 -11.40
C HIS A 110 -60.91 49.02 -12.01
N GLN A 111 -60.56 47.85 -11.47
CA GLN A 111 -60.93 46.54 -12.02
C GLN A 111 -61.86 45.78 -11.08
N ARG A 112 -62.81 45.01 -11.62
CA ARG A 112 -63.74 44.15 -10.86
C ARG A 112 -63.16 42.74 -10.65
N THR A 113 -61.98 42.66 -10.03
CA THR A 113 -61.39 41.38 -9.62
C THR A 113 -62.01 40.88 -8.30
N ASN A 114 -62.04 39.56 -8.11
CA ASN A 114 -62.41 38.93 -6.84
C ASN A 114 -61.45 39.42 -5.73
N PRO A 115 -61.95 39.82 -4.54
CA PRO A 115 -61.10 40.34 -3.46
C PRO A 115 -60.22 39.30 -2.76
N GLY A 116 -60.46 37.99 -2.96
CA GLY A 116 -59.76 36.91 -2.25
C GLY A 116 -60.16 36.80 -0.77
N PRO A 117 -59.45 36.00 0.04
CA PRO A 117 -59.75 35.82 1.46
C PRO A 117 -59.72 37.12 2.27
N ILE A 118 -60.57 37.20 3.31
CA ILE A 118 -60.71 38.40 4.14
C ILE A 118 -59.40 38.71 4.86
N ILE A 119 -59.03 39.98 4.92
CA ILE A 119 -57.89 40.50 5.68
C ILE A 119 -58.40 41.34 6.86
N THR A 120 -57.85 41.12 8.04
CA THR A 120 -58.11 41.91 9.26
C THR A 120 -56.81 42.54 9.80
N ARG A 121 -56.88 43.78 10.31
CA ARG A 121 -55.74 44.49 10.92
C ARG A 121 -56.23 45.51 11.95
N ARG A 122 -55.35 45.99 12.84
CA ARG A 122 -55.73 46.95 13.91
C ARG A 122 -55.07 48.32 13.76
N ASP A 123 -54.16 48.44 12.81
CA ASP A 123 -52.96 49.24 12.96
C ASP A 123 -53.23 50.75 12.79
N TYR A 124 -54.21 51.11 11.95
CA TYR A 124 -54.63 52.49 11.71
C TYR A 124 -56.13 52.58 11.41
N ALA A 125 -56.87 53.36 12.22
CA ALA A 125 -58.33 53.47 12.14
C ALA A 125 -58.88 53.89 10.77
N HIS A 126 -58.14 54.67 9.98
CA HIS A 126 -58.55 55.09 8.63
C HIS A 126 -58.39 54.00 7.55
N THR A 127 -57.66 52.92 7.84
CA THR A 127 -57.40 51.79 6.92
C THR A 127 -58.35 50.60 7.11
N VAL A 128 -59.29 50.72 8.04
CA VAL A 128 -60.31 49.71 8.34
C VAL A 128 -61.71 50.31 8.17
N ASP A 129 -62.68 49.43 7.95
CA ASP A 129 -64.11 49.67 8.07
C ASP A 129 -64.69 48.60 9.02
N VAL A 130 -65.99 48.71 9.35
CA VAL A 130 -66.69 47.76 10.22
C VAL A 130 -67.98 47.27 9.56
N VAL A 131 -68.29 45.98 9.71
CA VAL A 131 -69.49 45.33 9.16
C VAL A 131 -70.26 44.58 10.24
N HIS A 132 -71.58 44.48 10.11
CA HIS A 132 -72.41 43.71 11.05
C HIS A 132 -72.06 42.22 11.03
N GLU A 133 -72.25 41.51 12.15
CA GLU A 133 -71.98 40.08 12.32
C GLU A 133 -72.57 39.19 11.21
N ASP A 134 -73.80 39.44 10.76
CA ASP A 134 -74.40 38.69 9.64
C ASP A 134 -73.63 38.88 8.32
N ALA A 135 -73.21 40.12 8.01
CA ALA A 135 -72.42 40.40 6.81
C ALA A 135 -71.05 39.74 6.92
N TRP A 136 -70.42 39.82 8.09
CA TRP A 136 -69.17 39.13 8.38
C TRP A 136 -69.29 37.61 8.16
N ARG A 137 -70.32 36.97 8.71
CA ARG A 137 -70.56 35.52 8.55
C ARG A 137 -70.75 35.12 7.10
N MET A 138 -71.58 35.85 6.34
CA MET A 138 -71.76 35.60 4.90
C MET A 138 -70.46 35.79 4.10
N MET A 139 -69.71 36.86 4.39
CA MET A 139 -68.44 37.15 3.71
C MET A 139 -67.37 36.09 4.03
N VAL A 140 -67.24 35.65 5.29
CA VAL A 140 -66.33 34.55 5.67
C VAL A 140 -66.74 33.24 4.98
N GLN A 141 -68.05 32.95 4.89
CA GLN A 141 -68.54 31.76 4.21
C GLN A 141 -68.25 31.76 2.69
N TRP A 142 -68.25 32.93 2.03
CA TRP A 142 -68.04 33.02 0.58
C TRP A 142 -66.59 33.24 0.15
N TYR A 143 -65.76 33.87 0.99
CA TYR A 143 -64.38 34.27 0.64
C TYR A 143 -63.31 33.63 1.53
N GLY A 144 -63.68 33.13 2.71
CA GLY A 144 -62.74 32.68 3.73
C GLY A 144 -62.05 33.82 4.47
N LEU A 145 -61.18 33.45 5.41
CA LEU A 145 -60.29 34.36 6.14
C LEU A 145 -58.84 34.03 5.76
N THR A 146 -57.98 35.04 5.60
CA THR A 146 -56.57 34.84 5.24
C THR A 146 -55.82 34.10 6.35
N ASP A 147 -54.94 33.16 5.99
CA ASP A 147 -54.17 32.36 6.94
C ASP A 147 -53.45 33.23 7.99
N GLY A 148 -53.55 32.82 9.26
CA GLY A 148 -52.98 33.54 10.40
C GLY A 148 -53.75 34.78 10.86
N HIS A 149 -54.68 35.33 10.05
CA HIS A 149 -55.59 36.39 10.51
C HIS A 149 -56.65 35.82 11.47
N LYS A 150 -57.23 36.70 12.30
CA LYS A 150 -58.29 36.36 13.25
C LYS A 150 -59.50 37.28 13.10
N PRO A 151 -60.72 36.81 13.35
CA PRO A 151 -61.91 37.67 13.40
C PRO A 151 -61.75 38.74 14.49
N MET A 152 -62.01 40.00 14.14
CA MET A 152 -61.86 41.14 15.05
C MET A 152 -63.23 41.66 15.49
N LYS A 153 -63.85 40.92 16.42
CA LYS A 153 -65.18 41.22 16.98
C LYS A 153 -65.15 42.46 17.89
N LEU A 154 -66.10 43.35 17.69
CA LEU A 154 -66.45 44.53 18.48
C LEU A 154 -67.93 44.44 18.87
N VAL A 155 -68.35 45.21 19.87
CA VAL A 155 -69.74 45.25 20.36
C VAL A 155 -70.26 46.68 20.33
N VAL A 156 -71.57 46.85 20.11
CA VAL A 156 -72.23 48.16 20.22
C VAL A 156 -72.56 48.46 21.68
N TYR A 157 -72.12 49.63 22.16
CA TYR A 157 -72.46 50.17 23.47
C TYR A 157 -73.35 51.41 23.32
N ASN A 158 -74.26 51.61 24.28
CA ASN A 158 -75.20 52.71 24.28
C ASN A 158 -74.68 53.88 25.13
N TYR A 159 -73.88 54.73 24.50
CA TYR A 159 -73.38 55.98 25.09
C TYR A 159 -74.54 56.98 25.24
N ARG A 160 -74.40 58.02 26.07
CA ARG A 160 -75.44 59.07 26.24
C ARG A 160 -75.76 59.84 24.95
N ARG A 161 -74.87 59.77 23.94
CA ARG A 161 -75.07 60.31 22.59
C ARG A 161 -75.76 59.35 21.61
N GLY A 162 -75.92 58.07 21.97
CA GLY A 162 -76.56 57.02 21.18
C GLY A 162 -75.77 55.70 21.13
N PRO A 163 -76.33 54.67 20.47
CA PRO A 163 -75.66 53.39 20.24
C PRO A 163 -74.51 53.55 19.22
N GLU A 164 -73.30 53.23 19.65
CA GLU A 164 -72.08 53.30 18.84
C GLU A 164 -71.19 52.09 19.10
N ILE A 165 -70.30 51.77 18.15
CA ILE A 165 -69.39 50.63 18.25
C ILE A 165 -68.27 50.95 19.25
N GLU A 166 -68.11 50.11 20.28
CA GLU A 166 -67.03 50.23 21.25
C GLU A 166 -65.69 49.90 20.58
N HIS A 167 -64.92 50.93 20.22
CA HIS A 167 -63.61 50.76 19.62
C HIS A 167 -62.53 50.34 20.64
N ASN A 168 -62.67 50.75 21.91
CA ASN A 168 -61.71 50.43 22.97
C ASN A 168 -62.39 49.95 24.25
N GLN A 169 -61.87 48.86 24.80
CA GLN A 169 -62.17 48.38 26.15
C GLN A 169 -61.55 49.31 27.20
N ASN A 170 -62.30 49.62 28.25
CA ASN A 170 -61.81 50.39 29.39
C ASN A 170 -60.75 49.61 30.17
N SER A 171 -59.81 50.33 30.79
CA SER A 171 -58.74 49.73 31.61
C SER A 171 -59.09 49.85 33.09
N PHE A 172 -59.46 48.74 33.70
CA PHE A 172 -59.84 48.65 35.10
C PHE A 172 -58.60 48.45 36.00
N LYS A 173 -58.69 48.91 37.24
CA LYS A 173 -57.91 48.35 38.36
C LYS A 173 -58.76 47.26 39.01
N VAL A 174 -58.21 46.07 39.24
CA VAL A 174 -58.90 45.00 39.98
C VAL A 174 -58.05 44.55 41.16
N MET A 175 -58.68 44.37 42.32
CA MET A 175 -58.01 44.04 43.59
C MET A 175 -58.91 43.17 44.49
N LEU A 176 -58.37 42.62 45.57
CA LEU A 176 -59.18 42.14 46.69
C LEU A 176 -59.62 43.33 47.55
N SER A 177 -60.78 43.26 48.21
CA SER A 177 -61.24 44.34 49.09
C SER A 177 -60.40 44.50 50.38
N VAL A 178 -59.61 43.48 50.73
CA VAL A 178 -58.64 43.49 51.84
C VAL A 178 -57.24 43.96 51.43
N SER A 179 -56.95 44.11 50.13
CA SER A 179 -55.67 44.60 49.61
C SER A 179 -55.52 46.12 49.77
N SER A 180 -54.29 46.62 49.74
CA SER A 180 -54.03 48.06 49.65
C SER A 180 -54.40 48.59 48.26
N LEU A 181 -54.70 49.89 48.15
CA LEU A 181 -55.09 50.54 46.87
C LEU A 181 -53.97 50.56 45.79
N ASP A 182 -52.77 50.11 46.15
CA ASP A 182 -51.62 49.94 45.27
C ASP A 182 -51.39 48.47 44.85
N ASP A 183 -52.00 47.50 45.56
CA ASP A 183 -52.00 46.07 45.20
C ASP A 183 -53.20 45.75 44.29
N PHE A 184 -53.04 46.02 43.00
CA PHE A 184 -54.06 45.79 41.98
C PHE A 184 -53.46 45.27 40.67
N HIS A 185 -54.25 44.50 39.92
CA HIS A 185 -53.96 44.18 38.53
C HIS A 185 -54.64 45.16 37.56
N HIS A 186 -53.99 45.44 36.43
CA HIS A 186 -54.62 46.12 35.30
C HIS A 186 -55.26 45.11 34.34
N VAL A 187 -56.58 45.20 34.17
CA VAL A 187 -57.35 44.31 33.28
C VAL A 187 -58.25 45.15 32.37
N LYS A 188 -58.44 44.72 31.13
CA LYS A 188 -59.34 45.40 30.18
C LYS A 188 -60.64 44.61 30.03
N PHE A 189 -61.76 45.32 30.09
CA PHE A 189 -63.09 44.77 29.86
C PHE A 189 -63.90 45.70 28.95
N SER A 190 -64.85 45.13 28.22
CA SER A 190 -65.87 45.92 27.51
C SER A 190 -66.82 46.59 28.50
N LYS A 191 -67.40 47.74 28.14
CA LYS A 191 -68.56 48.29 28.87
C LYS A 191 -69.77 47.33 28.85
N MET A 192 -69.86 46.45 27.85
CA MET A 192 -70.87 45.40 27.76
C MET A 192 -70.50 44.12 28.52
N GLU A 193 -69.32 44.04 29.15
CA GLU A 193 -68.90 42.84 29.88
C GLU A 193 -69.80 42.57 31.10
N LYS A 194 -70.22 41.31 31.28
CA LYS A 194 -71.06 40.91 32.41
C LYS A 194 -70.31 40.96 33.73
N ILE A 195 -70.96 41.45 34.78
CA ILE A 195 -70.43 41.44 36.16
C ILE A 195 -69.99 40.02 36.58
N GLY A 196 -70.73 38.98 36.19
CA GLY A 196 -70.39 37.57 36.45
C GLY A 196 -69.13 37.07 35.74
N HIS A 197 -68.73 37.68 34.61
CA HIS A 197 -67.45 37.37 33.98
C HIS A 197 -66.29 38.12 34.65
N ILE A 198 -66.49 39.41 34.97
CA ILE A 198 -65.50 40.19 35.71
C ILE A 198 -65.20 39.53 37.06
N GLU A 199 -66.22 39.08 37.79
CA GLU A 199 -66.06 38.39 39.07
C GLU A 199 -65.31 37.07 38.90
N HIS A 200 -65.69 36.25 37.91
CA HIS A 200 -64.95 35.02 37.59
C HIS A 200 -63.48 35.32 37.26
N LYS A 201 -63.21 36.38 36.49
CA LYS A 201 -61.84 36.71 36.08
C LYS A 201 -60.97 37.22 37.23
N ILE A 202 -61.52 37.99 38.16
CA ILE A 202 -60.79 38.45 39.35
C ILE A 202 -60.55 37.26 40.30
N ARG A 203 -61.52 36.34 40.45
CA ARG A 203 -61.33 35.08 41.19
C ARG A 203 -60.21 34.21 40.61
N GLN A 204 -60.07 34.14 39.29
CA GLN A 204 -58.92 33.47 38.64
C GLN A 204 -57.59 34.15 38.99
N LEU A 205 -57.52 35.48 38.94
CA LEU A 205 -56.27 36.22 39.20
C LEU A 205 -55.77 36.07 40.64
N TYR A 206 -56.69 36.03 41.61
CA TYR A 206 -56.39 35.87 43.04
C TYR A 206 -56.59 34.43 43.55
N CYS A 207 -56.67 33.43 42.66
CA CYS A 207 -56.75 32.00 42.99
C CYS A 207 -57.87 31.58 43.98
N ILE A 208 -59.02 32.27 43.95
CA ILE A 208 -60.14 32.03 44.86
C ILE A 208 -60.83 30.69 44.54
N SER A 209 -61.07 29.85 45.56
CA SER A 209 -61.69 28.52 45.40
C SER A 209 -63.08 28.62 44.76
N LYS A 210 -63.51 27.61 44.00
CA LYS A 210 -64.84 27.64 43.32
C LYS A 210 -66.01 27.63 44.31
N GLU A 211 -65.78 27.09 45.50
CA GLU A 211 -66.71 26.88 46.60
C GLU A 211 -66.90 28.15 47.44
N GLN A 212 -65.84 28.97 47.58
CA GLN A 212 -65.91 30.25 48.28
C GLN A 212 -66.87 31.21 47.59
N LYS A 213 -67.77 31.85 48.34
CA LYS A 213 -68.64 32.94 47.84
C LYS A 213 -67.82 34.22 47.70
N SER A 214 -68.10 35.01 46.67
CA SER A 214 -67.58 36.37 46.51
C SER A 214 -68.65 37.32 45.97
N ARG A 215 -68.34 38.62 45.96
CA ARG A 215 -69.12 39.68 45.32
C ARG A 215 -68.20 40.83 44.91
N LEU A 216 -68.66 41.68 43.99
CA LEU A 216 -67.88 42.83 43.51
C LEU A 216 -68.40 44.16 44.06
N TRP A 217 -67.47 44.99 44.51
CA TRP A 217 -67.65 46.44 44.68
C TRP A 217 -66.90 47.16 43.56
N ALA A 218 -67.41 48.29 43.07
CA ALA A 218 -66.67 49.09 42.09
C ALA A 218 -66.99 50.59 42.14
N LYS A 219 -66.05 51.41 41.68
CA LYS A 219 -66.20 52.86 41.48
C LYS A 219 -65.50 53.35 40.20
N THR A 220 -65.99 54.44 39.62
CA THR A 220 -65.58 54.95 38.28
C THR A 220 -64.19 55.60 38.25
N ASP A 221 -63.80 56.21 39.37
CA ASP A 221 -62.57 56.98 39.56
C ASP A 221 -62.18 56.96 41.06
N THR A 222 -61.29 57.86 41.50
CA THR A 222 -60.90 57.98 42.91
C THR A 222 -61.98 58.56 43.80
N ASP A 223 -62.78 59.49 43.28
CA ASP A 223 -63.60 60.42 44.05
C ASP A 223 -65.08 59.96 44.13
N SER A 224 -65.43 58.97 43.30
CA SER A 224 -66.73 58.30 43.27
C SER A 224 -66.94 57.35 44.45
N GLU A 225 -68.19 57.23 44.89
CA GLU A 225 -68.62 56.24 45.90
C GLU A 225 -68.50 54.79 45.40
N TRP A 226 -68.23 53.86 46.32
CA TRP A 226 -68.24 52.42 46.05
C TRP A 226 -69.66 51.89 45.84
N ARG A 227 -69.91 51.26 44.69
CA ARG A 227 -71.19 50.61 44.36
C ARG A 227 -71.07 49.09 44.46
N LEU A 228 -72.00 48.45 45.16
CA LEU A 228 -72.09 46.98 45.27
C LEU A 228 -72.82 46.39 44.04
N LEU A 229 -72.21 45.39 43.38
CA LEU A 229 -72.64 44.86 42.09
C LEU A 229 -73.36 43.50 42.21
N LEU A 230 -74.59 43.52 42.74
CA LEU A 230 -75.35 42.32 43.10
C LEU A 230 -75.99 41.52 41.94
N ASN A 231 -75.89 41.97 40.69
CA ASN A 231 -76.50 41.26 39.55
C ASN A 231 -75.43 40.96 38.50
N ARG A 232 -75.06 39.68 38.39
CA ARG A 232 -74.00 39.17 37.53
C ARG A 232 -74.33 39.22 36.03
N ASP A 233 -75.62 39.27 35.68
CA ASP A 233 -76.09 39.34 34.30
C ASP A 233 -76.13 40.76 33.73
N LYS A 234 -76.05 41.80 34.57
CA LYS A 234 -75.88 43.19 34.12
C LYS A 234 -74.48 43.43 33.54
N THR A 235 -74.40 44.43 32.67
CA THR A 235 -73.14 44.89 32.06
C THR A 235 -72.46 45.96 32.91
N VAL A 236 -71.13 45.96 32.97
CA VAL A 236 -70.35 46.84 33.84
C VAL A 236 -70.54 48.33 33.53
N GLY A 237 -70.64 48.69 32.25
CA GLY A 237 -70.88 50.05 31.80
C GLY A 237 -72.21 50.60 32.32
N LYS A 238 -73.26 49.76 32.34
CA LYS A 238 -74.60 50.12 32.83
C LYS A 238 -74.71 50.13 34.36
N CYS A 239 -73.84 49.40 35.06
CA CYS A 239 -73.76 49.48 36.52
C CYS A 239 -72.95 50.69 37.04
N LEU A 240 -72.03 51.20 36.22
CA LEU A 240 -71.09 52.27 36.58
C LEU A 240 -71.24 53.55 35.72
N ASP A 241 -72.33 53.67 34.95
CA ASP A 241 -72.64 54.81 34.07
C ASP A 241 -71.51 55.23 33.11
N ILE A 242 -70.69 54.26 32.67
CA ILE A 242 -69.46 54.49 31.89
C ILE A 242 -69.82 55.02 30.49
N ASP A 243 -69.48 56.28 30.23
CA ASP A 243 -69.81 56.99 28.98
C ASP A 243 -68.57 57.36 28.15
N SER A 244 -67.40 56.79 28.46
CA SER A 244 -66.13 57.12 27.80
C SER A 244 -65.09 56.00 27.94
N ASP A 245 -64.38 55.71 26.86
CA ASP A 245 -63.27 54.75 26.79
C ASP A 245 -62.07 55.12 27.69
N PHE A 246 -61.98 56.39 28.11
CA PHE A 246 -60.88 56.89 28.93
C PHE A 246 -61.08 56.69 30.45
N ILE A 247 -62.29 56.32 30.89
CA ILE A 247 -62.59 56.03 32.31
C ILE A 247 -61.83 54.78 32.76
N ARG A 248 -61.33 54.77 34.00
CA ARG A 248 -60.51 53.69 34.56
C ARG A 248 -61.07 53.20 35.90
N PRO A 249 -62.16 52.42 35.91
CA PRO A 249 -62.83 52.05 37.14
C PRO A 249 -61.96 51.15 38.03
N THR A 250 -62.14 51.27 39.34
CA THR A 250 -61.56 50.35 40.33
C THR A 250 -62.62 49.35 40.76
N VAL A 251 -62.26 48.06 40.81
CA VAL A 251 -63.12 46.95 41.22
C VAL A 251 -62.44 46.17 42.34
N ALA A 252 -63.13 45.99 43.46
CA ALA A 252 -62.69 45.19 44.58
C ALA A 252 -63.55 43.92 44.70
N LEU A 253 -62.89 42.76 44.73
CA LEU A 253 -63.50 41.47 45.03
C LEU A 253 -63.53 41.27 46.55
N GLU A 254 -64.72 41.25 47.13
CA GLU A 254 -64.92 40.80 48.50
C GLU A 254 -65.18 39.29 48.49
N VAL A 255 -64.49 38.55 49.36
CA VAL A 255 -64.67 37.12 49.58
C VAL A 255 -65.34 36.93 50.94
N CYS A 256 -66.27 35.99 51.02
CA CYS A 256 -67.02 35.66 52.22
C CYS A 256 -66.14 34.92 53.23
N ASP A 257 -66.32 35.16 54.53
CA ASP A 257 -65.59 34.45 55.59
C ASP A 257 -66.07 32.99 55.78
N GLU A 258 -65.38 32.22 56.64
CA GLU A 258 -65.65 30.78 56.84
C GLU A 258 -67.04 30.52 57.44
N GLU A 259 -67.54 31.46 58.25
CA GLU A 259 -68.90 31.50 58.78
C GLU A 259 -69.96 31.89 57.73
N GLY A 260 -69.55 32.40 56.58
CA GLY A 260 -70.44 32.79 55.48
C GLY A 260 -71.08 34.17 55.64
N LYS A 261 -70.49 35.05 56.47
CA LYS A 261 -70.80 36.48 56.58
C LYS A 261 -69.94 37.28 55.59
N TRP A 262 -70.39 38.49 55.28
CA TRP A 262 -69.58 39.52 54.63
C TRP A 262 -69.01 40.47 55.68
N SER A 263 -67.68 40.54 55.77
CA SER A 263 -66.95 41.25 56.83
C SER A 263 -65.79 42.10 56.30
N HIS A 264 -65.66 42.22 54.98
CA HIS A 264 -64.49 42.80 54.30
C HIS A 264 -64.90 43.76 53.17
N ALA A 265 -65.95 44.56 53.39
CA ALA A 265 -66.34 45.60 52.46
C ALA A 265 -65.27 46.72 52.39
N PRO A 266 -65.12 47.43 51.25
CA PRO A 266 -64.15 48.52 51.12
C PRO A 266 -64.33 49.62 52.16
N GLN A 267 -63.27 50.38 52.44
CA GLN A 267 -63.34 51.56 53.29
C GLN A 267 -64.41 52.54 52.81
N GLU A 268 -65.01 53.26 53.77
CA GLU A 268 -66.10 54.24 53.55
C GLU A 268 -67.46 53.63 53.14
N THR A 269 -67.60 52.30 53.15
CA THR A 269 -68.89 51.60 52.90
C THR A 269 -69.62 51.17 54.18
N VAL A 270 -70.91 50.81 54.03
CA VAL A 270 -71.76 50.24 55.09
C VAL A 270 -71.74 48.71 55.01
N GLU A 271 -71.79 48.01 56.16
CA GLU A 271 -71.99 46.55 56.20
C GLU A 271 -73.33 46.15 55.54
N ILE A 272 -73.26 45.66 54.31
CA ILE A 272 -74.38 45.06 53.57
C ILE A 272 -74.19 43.54 53.56
N GLN A 273 -75.23 42.77 53.89
CA GLN A 273 -75.19 41.29 53.94
C GLN A 273 -75.85 40.61 52.71
N GLU A 274 -76.05 41.36 51.63
CA GLU A 274 -76.66 40.85 50.40
C GLU A 274 -75.68 40.02 49.56
N CYS A 275 -76.19 38.94 48.96
CA CYS A 275 -75.45 38.02 48.10
C CYS A 275 -75.76 38.30 46.62
N PRO A 276 -74.77 38.16 45.71
CA PRO A 276 -74.99 38.40 44.29
C PRO A 276 -75.86 37.32 43.64
N THR A 277 -76.61 37.74 42.63
CA THR A 277 -77.56 36.96 41.84
C THR A 277 -77.03 36.75 40.42
N GLY A 278 -77.42 35.63 39.79
CA GLY A 278 -76.93 35.22 38.46
C GLY A 278 -75.66 34.35 38.51
N PRO A 279 -75.25 33.79 37.36
CA PRO A 279 -74.12 32.87 37.25
C PRO A 279 -72.77 33.59 37.24
N LEU A 280 -71.71 32.90 37.67
CA LEU A 280 -70.35 33.24 37.29
C LEU A 280 -70.12 32.77 35.84
N CYS A 281 -69.51 33.60 35.00
CA CYS A 281 -69.33 33.33 33.57
C CYS A 281 -67.84 33.14 33.26
N GLU A 282 -67.42 31.93 32.92
CA GLU A 282 -66.02 31.66 32.53
C GLU A 282 -65.63 32.37 31.23
N HIS A 283 -66.57 32.45 30.29
CA HIS A 283 -66.39 33.07 28.99
C HIS A 283 -66.79 34.55 28.99
N ASN A 284 -66.02 35.38 28.28
CA ASN A 284 -66.33 36.80 28.05
C ASN A 284 -67.31 36.98 26.88
N ILE A 285 -67.89 38.17 26.73
CA ILE A 285 -68.89 38.46 25.70
C ILE A 285 -68.41 38.29 24.24
N PHE A 286 -67.10 38.22 23.98
CA PHE A 286 -66.54 38.01 22.64
C PHE A 286 -66.21 36.55 22.34
N THR A 287 -66.36 35.65 23.32
CA THR A 287 -66.14 34.21 23.14
C THR A 287 -67.30 33.61 22.35
N ASP A 288 -67.00 32.97 21.22
CA ASP A 288 -68.03 32.31 20.42
C ASP A 288 -68.39 30.93 21.00
N LEU A 289 -69.50 30.88 21.72
CA LEU A 289 -70.02 29.65 22.32
C LEU A 289 -70.67 28.72 21.29
N THR A 290 -70.92 29.16 20.06
CA THR A 290 -71.38 28.26 18.98
C THR A 290 -70.20 27.56 18.32
N SER A 291 -69.07 28.25 18.14
CA SER A 291 -67.81 27.61 17.76
C SER A 291 -67.37 26.53 18.75
N SER A 292 -67.73 26.62 20.04
CA SER A 292 -67.46 25.55 21.02
C SER A 292 -68.02 24.18 20.63
N TRP A 293 -69.13 24.13 19.87
CA TRP A 293 -69.75 22.86 19.45
C TRP A 293 -69.11 22.29 18.19
N GLU A 294 -68.53 23.13 17.33
CA GLU A 294 -67.68 22.68 16.22
C GLU A 294 -66.28 22.30 16.71
N VAL A 295 -65.76 23.01 17.73
CA VAL A 295 -64.49 22.72 18.41
C VAL A 295 -64.55 21.39 19.16
N ASP A 296 -65.67 20.95 19.75
CA ASP A 296 -65.76 19.60 20.35
C ASP A 296 -65.57 18.49 19.28
N ILE A 297 -66.18 18.65 18.10
CA ILE A 297 -66.00 17.73 16.96
C ILE A 297 -64.55 17.78 16.44
N HIS A 298 -63.98 18.98 16.30
CA HIS A 298 -62.59 19.14 15.88
C HIS A 298 -61.58 18.68 16.93
N GLU A 299 -61.86 18.82 18.24
CA GLU A 299 -61.03 18.30 19.32
C GLU A 299 -61.13 16.77 19.40
N GLN A 300 -62.27 16.16 19.08
CA GLN A 300 -62.35 14.69 18.96
C GLN A 300 -61.51 14.19 17.77
N ILE A 301 -61.55 14.89 16.63
CA ILE A 301 -60.71 14.59 15.45
C ILE A 301 -59.22 14.85 15.76
N ASP A 302 -58.88 15.95 16.43
CA ASP A 302 -57.52 16.29 16.82
C ASP A 302 -57.02 15.42 17.98
N HIS A 303 -57.86 14.91 18.88
CA HIS A 303 -57.43 13.90 19.86
C HIS A 303 -57.14 12.56 19.18
N ILE A 304 -57.88 12.18 18.14
CA ILE A 304 -57.56 11.00 17.31
C ILE A 304 -56.26 11.25 16.51
N GLY A 305 -56.14 12.40 15.85
CA GLY A 305 -54.97 12.76 15.05
C GLY A 305 -53.71 12.94 15.89
N LYS A 306 -53.81 13.63 17.03
CA LYS A 306 -52.74 13.80 18.01
C LYS A 306 -52.42 12.51 18.74
N SER A 307 -53.40 11.67 19.09
CA SER A 307 -53.09 10.33 19.62
C SER A 307 -52.36 9.48 18.57
N LEU A 308 -52.74 9.55 17.30
CA LEU A 308 -52.02 8.87 16.22
C LEU A 308 -50.59 9.42 16.06
N VAL A 309 -50.41 10.74 16.06
CA VAL A 309 -49.09 11.40 15.94
C VAL A 309 -48.22 11.19 17.17
N ASP A 310 -48.76 11.29 18.39
CA ASP A 310 -48.05 11.01 19.64
C ASP A 310 -47.66 9.53 19.73
N ASN A 311 -48.53 8.59 19.30
CA ASN A 311 -48.16 7.19 19.15
C ASN A 311 -47.09 6.99 18.06
N LEU A 312 -47.17 7.72 16.94
CA LEU A 312 -46.14 7.66 15.89
C LEU A 312 -44.81 8.22 16.41
N HIS A 313 -44.82 9.30 17.19
CA HIS A 313 -43.66 9.92 17.83
C HIS A 313 -43.08 9.04 18.93
N VAL A 314 -43.90 8.37 19.75
CA VAL A 314 -43.42 7.39 20.74
C VAL A 314 -42.78 6.20 20.05
N ASN A 315 -43.41 5.65 19.01
CA ASN A 315 -42.83 4.55 18.22
C ASN A 315 -41.56 4.97 17.47
N PHE A 316 -41.52 6.17 16.91
CA PHE A 316 -40.35 6.72 16.22
C PHE A 316 -39.22 7.05 17.20
N ASN A 317 -39.51 7.62 18.36
CA ASN A 317 -38.51 7.84 19.42
C ASN A 317 -37.99 6.52 19.98
N ALA A 318 -38.84 5.50 20.16
CA ALA A 318 -38.40 4.16 20.55
C ALA A 318 -37.55 3.49 19.46
N PHE A 319 -37.85 3.72 18.18
CA PHE A 319 -37.03 3.28 17.05
C PHE A 319 -35.68 4.01 17.00
N VAL A 320 -35.67 5.34 17.12
CA VAL A 320 -34.45 6.17 17.15
C VAL A 320 -33.60 5.85 18.38
N GLN A 321 -34.21 5.58 19.53
CA GLN A 321 -33.50 5.15 20.74
C GLN A 321 -32.86 3.78 20.55
N LYS A 322 -33.57 2.79 19.99
CA LYS A 322 -32.98 1.48 19.64
C LYS A 322 -31.90 1.59 18.56
N ALA A 323 -32.06 2.48 17.59
CA ALA A 323 -31.05 2.74 16.57
C ALA A 323 -29.80 3.41 17.16
N ARG A 324 -29.97 4.33 18.12
CA ARG A 324 -28.89 4.91 18.93
C ARG A 324 -28.18 3.83 19.75
N GLU A 325 -28.93 3.03 20.51
CA GLU A 325 -28.39 1.92 21.33
C GLU A 325 -27.59 0.93 20.47
N PHE A 326 -28.09 0.55 19.30
CA PHE A 326 -27.38 -0.31 18.35
C PHE A 326 -26.11 0.35 17.79
N VAL A 327 -26.12 1.66 17.50
CA VAL A 327 -24.93 2.40 17.08
C VAL A 327 -23.92 2.52 18.23
N ASP A 328 -24.36 2.82 19.45
CA ASP A 328 -23.50 2.94 20.63
C ASP A 328 -22.87 1.60 21.02
N GLU A 329 -23.62 0.49 20.91
CA GLU A 329 -23.13 -0.90 21.09
C GLU A 329 -22.14 -1.29 19.98
N ARG A 330 -22.46 -1.02 18.71
CA ARG A 330 -21.56 -1.26 17.59
C ARG A 330 -20.27 -0.45 17.72
N ASP A 331 -20.36 0.81 18.11
CA ASP A 331 -19.21 1.70 18.29
C ASP A 331 -18.41 1.35 19.55
N TYR A 332 -19.06 0.80 20.59
CA TYR A 332 -18.37 0.15 21.70
C TYR A 332 -17.56 -1.06 21.21
N HIS A 333 -18.16 -1.95 20.41
CA HIS A 333 -17.46 -3.09 19.84
C HIS A 333 -16.33 -2.69 18.87
N LEU A 334 -16.50 -1.62 18.09
CA LEU A 334 -15.41 -1.03 17.29
C LEU A 334 -14.27 -0.54 18.19
N ARG A 335 -14.56 0.24 19.24
CA ARG A 335 -13.58 0.70 20.24
C ARG A 335 -12.98 -0.42 21.10
N GLN A 336 -13.52 -1.64 21.08
CA GLN A 336 -12.86 -2.83 21.66
C GLN A 336 -11.96 -3.50 20.62
N ARG A 337 -12.43 -3.71 19.39
CA ARG A 337 -11.61 -4.25 18.29
C ARG A 337 -10.41 -3.38 17.97
N GLU A 338 -10.55 -2.06 18.04
CA GLU A 338 -9.47 -1.08 17.86
C GLU A 338 -8.38 -1.24 18.94
N ARG A 339 -8.77 -1.53 20.19
CA ARG A 339 -7.84 -1.89 21.27
C ARG A 339 -7.22 -3.27 21.09
N ASP A 340 -7.98 -4.27 20.64
CA ASP A 340 -7.44 -5.59 20.30
C ASP A 340 -6.45 -5.53 19.13
N ILE A 341 -6.68 -4.65 18.15
CA ILE A 341 -5.77 -4.38 17.03
C ILE A 341 -4.50 -3.71 17.55
N TYR A 342 -4.61 -2.60 18.30
CA TYR A 342 -3.46 -1.91 18.89
C TYR A 342 -2.58 -2.84 19.76
N LEU A 343 -3.19 -3.70 20.58
CA LEU A 343 -2.47 -4.69 21.39
C LEU A 343 -1.78 -5.78 20.56
N ARG A 344 -2.32 -6.12 19.37
CA ARG A 344 -1.67 -7.04 18.43
C ARG A 344 -0.56 -6.37 17.64
N GLU A 345 -0.75 -5.11 17.25
CA GLU A 345 0.26 -4.31 16.55
C GLU A 345 1.50 -4.15 17.44
N ALA A 346 1.34 -3.72 18.69
CA ALA A 346 2.44 -3.64 19.67
C ALA A 346 3.12 -5.00 19.94
N PHE A 347 2.37 -6.12 19.87
CA PHE A 347 2.96 -7.47 19.99
C PHE A 347 3.70 -7.91 18.71
N ILE A 348 3.25 -7.48 17.54
CA ILE A 348 3.94 -7.71 16.27
C ILE A 348 5.22 -6.87 16.20
N GLU A 349 5.22 -5.64 16.72
CA GLU A 349 6.41 -4.79 16.86
C GLU A 349 7.46 -5.47 17.77
N ASP A 350 7.07 -5.92 18.98
CA ASP A 350 7.91 -6.69 19.91
C ASP A 350 8.48 -7.98 19.29
N LEU A 351 7.69 -8.70 18.50
CA LEU A 351 8.16 -9.87 17.75
C LEU A 351 9.10 -9.49 16.60
N THR A 352 8.90 -8.35 15.95
CA THR A 352 9.72 -7.88 14.82
C THR A 352 11.09 -7.43 15.32
N GLU A 353 11.16 -6.67 16.41
CA GLU A 353 12.42 -6.28 17.07
C GLU A 353 13.25 -7.51 17.44
N LYS A 354 12.62 -8.53 18.05
CA LYS A 354 13.26 -9.81 18.40
C LYS A 354 13.69 -10.62 17.18
N LEU A 355 13.01 -10.47 16.04
CA LEU A 355 13.38 -11.15 14.80
C LEU A 355 14.59 -10.45 14.15
N GLU A 356 14.62 -9.11 14.12
CA GLU A 356 15.80 -8.35 13.72
C GLU A 356 17.03 -8.63 14.61
N GLU A 357 16.86 -8.75 15.94
CA GLU A 357 17.95 -9.16 16.84
C GLU A 357 18.50 -10.55 16.47
N LYS A 358 17.62 -11.49 16.09
CA LYS A 358 18.03 -12.84 15.67
C LYS A 358 18.73 -12.83 14.31
N GLU A 359 18.28 -12.01 13.38
CA GLU A 359 18.91 -11.80 12.07
C GLU A 359 20.32 -11.21 12.24
N LYS A 360 20.48 -10.12 12.99
CA LYS A 360 21.78 -9.51 13.33
C LYS A 360 22.75 -10.50 13.99
N VAL A 361 22.26 -11.41 14.83
CA VAL A 361 23.07 -12.48 15.44
C VAL A 361 23.43 -13.59 14.45
N LEU A 362 22.54 -13.94 13.52
CA LEU A 362 22.81 -14.92 12.47
C LEU A 362 23.82 -14.41 11.44
N ASP A 363 23.72 -13.14 11.03
CA ASP A 363 24.67 -12.50 10.12
C ASP A 363 26.08 -12.47 10.74
N ALA A 364 26.20 -12.07 12.01
CA ALA A 364 27.47 -12.10 12.72
C ALA A 364 28.06 -13.52 12.86
N GLN A 365 27.22 -14.56 12.89
CA GLN A 365 27.65 -15.97 12.83
C GLN A 365 28.07 -16.37 11.42
N LEU A 366 27.35 -15.95 10.37
CA LEU A 366 27.71 -16.19 8.97
C LEU A 366 29.05 -15.54 8.63
N GLU A 367 29.26 -14.26 8.95
CA GLU A 367 30.56 -13.58 8.78
C GLU A 367 31.69 -14.30 9.52
N SER A 368 31.42 -14.91 10.68
CA SER A 368 32.40 -15.69 11.43
C SER A 368 32.76 -16.99 10.72
N CYS A 369 31.74 -17.72 10.23
CA CYS A 369 31.90 -18.92 9.43
C CYS A 369 32.61 -18.66 8.09
N GLU A 370 32.29 -17.57 7.39
CA GLU A 370 32.97 -17.18 6.15
C GLU A 370 34.44 -16.82 6.38
N ARG A 371 34.77 -16.13 7.48
CA ARG A 371 36.17 -15.87 7.87
C ARG A 371 36.92 -17.17 8.15
N GLN A 372 36.29 -18.13 8.83
CA GLN A 372 36.89 -19.46 9.06
C GLN A 372 37.06 -20.25 7.76
N LEU A 373 36.09 -20.20 6.83
CA LEU A 373 36.16 -20.85 5.53
C LEU A 373 37.31 -20.28 4.69
N ASN A 374 37.42 -18.95 4.60
CA ASN A 374 38.49 -18.27 3.87
C ASN A 374 39.89 -18.57 4.43
N GLU A 375 40.04 -18.67 5.76
CA GLU A 375 41.29 -19.07 6.42
C GLU A 375 41.61 -20.55 6.14
N CYS A 376 40.62 -21.45 6.14
CA CYS A 376 40.79 -22.85 5.76
C CYS A 376 41.19 -23.02 4.30
N ASP A 377 40.54 -22.32 3.36
CA ASP A 377 40.89 -22.34 1.95
C ASP A 377 42.26 -21.71 1.67
N LYS A 378 42.66 -20.69 2.44
CA LYS A 378 44.01 -20.14 2.38
C LYS A 378 45.04 -21.20 2.81
N ARG A 379 44.85 -21.83 3.97
CA ARG A 379 45.73 -22.92 4.46
C ARG A 379 45.80 -24.08 3.47
N LYS A 380 44.67 -24.44 2.85
CA LYS A 380 44.62 -25.45 1.78
C LYS A 380 45.49 -25.04 0.59
N ARG A 381 45.34 -23.81 0.07
CA ARG A 381 46.17 -23.28 -1.03
C ARG A 381 47.66 -23.24 -0.67
N ASP A 382 48.00 -22.83 0.55
CA ASP A 382 49.38 -22.79 1.04
C ASP A 382 49.99 -24.22 1.11
N ILE A 383 49.22 -25.21 1.57
CA ILE A 383 49.60 -26.64 1.56
C ILE A 383 49.70 -27.19 0.12
N GLU A 384 48.77 -26.89 -0.76
CA GLU A 384 48.81 -27.31 -2.17
C GLU A 384 50.05 -26.77 -2.90
N ILE A 385 50.42 -25.51 -2.65
CA ILE A 385 51.64 -24.88 -3.16
C ILE A 385 52.88 -25.59 -2.60
N GLU A 386 52.91 -25.91 -1.31
CA GLU A 386 54.06 -26.56 -0.68
C GLU A 386 54.22 -28.02 -1.13
N CYS A 387 53.13 -28.80 -1.18
CA CYS A 387 53.12 -30.14 -1.77
C CYS A 387 53.53 -30.14 -3.25
N LYS A 388 53.20 -29.09 -4.01
CA LYS A 388 53.68 -28.93 -5.39
C LYS A 388 55.20 -28.70 -5.44
N LYS A 389 55.76 -27.80 -4.62
CA LYS A 389 57.24 -27.61 -4.56
C LYS A 389 57.96 -28.90 -4.19
N GLN A 390 57.45 -29.62 -3.18
CA GLN A 390 58.04 -30.88 -2.72
C GLN A 390 57.97 -31.97 -3.80
N ARG A 391 56.87 -32.03 -4.57
CA ARG A 391 56.78 -32.90 -5.75
C ARG A 391 57.80 -32.52 -6.81
N GLU A 392 57.88 -31.25 -7.20
CA GLU A 392 58.88 -30.79 -8.18
C GLU A 392 60.32 -31.08 -7.75
N GLU A 393 60.65 -30.94 -6.46
CA GLU A 393 61.98 -31.28 -5.94
C GLU A 393 62.24 -32.79 -5.92
N ILE A 394 61.23 -33.61 -5.58
CA ILE A 394 61.31 -35.08 -5.72
C ILE A 394 61.54 -35.46 -7.19
N ASP A 395 60.80 -34.88 -8.12
CA ASP A 395 60.91 -35.16 -9.56
C ASP A 395 62.30 -34.76 -10.09
N ARG A 396 62.87 -33.60 -9.67
CA ARG A 396 64.26 -33.20 -9.97
C ARG A 396 65.29 -34.18 -9.40
N LEU A 397 65.11 -34.64 -8.16
CA LEU A 397 66.00 -35.60 -7.52
C LEU A 397 65.91 -36.99 -8.18
N ASP A 398 64.73 -37.38 -8.67
CA ASP A 398 64.53 -38.59 -9.46
C ASP A 398 65.18 -38.51 -10.84
N GLU A 399 65.01 -37.39 -11.55
CA GLU A 399 65.63 -37.17 -12.86
C GLU A 399 67.16 -37.13 -12.74
N ARG A 400 67.70 -36.47 -11.71
CA ARG A 400 69.13 -36.51 -11.39
C ARG A 400 69.60 -37.94 -11.09
N ARG A 401 68.90 -38.69 -10.23
CA ARG A 401 69.26 -40.09 -9.92
C ARG A 401 69.21 -40.98 -11.16
N ARG A 402 68.26 -40.77 -12.08
CA ARG A 402 68.19 -41.49 -13.37
C ARG A 402 69.35 -41.12 -14.29
N SER A 403 69.74 -39.85 -14.35
CA SER A 403 70.90 -39.37 -15.10
C SER A 403 72.21 -39.97 -14.56
N ASP A 404 72.44 -39.87 -13.25
CA ASP A 404 73.63 -40.39 -12.57
C ASP A 404 73.73 -41.92 -12.74
N PHE A 405 72.62 -42.65 -12.59
CA PHE A 405 72.55 -44.10 -12.82
C PHE A 405 72.73 -44.48 -14.31
N GLY A 406 72.19 -43.68 -15.23
CA GLY A 406 72.35 -43.86 -16.67
C GLY A 406 73.81 -43.68 -17.12
N ALA A 407 74.49 -42.65 -16.62
CA ALA A 407 75.91 -42.42 -16.86
C ALA A 407 76.79 -43.56 -16.30
N LEU A 408 76.50 -44.00 -15.06
CA LEU A 408 77.18 -45.14 -14.45
C LEU A 408 76.98 -46.43 -15.25
N LYS A 409 75.75 -46.72 -15.69
CA LYS A 409 75.43 -47.86 -16.55
C LYS A 409 76.19 -47.81 -17.88
N ALA A 410 76.22 -46.65 -18.54
CA ALA A 410 76.95 -46.46 -19.80
C ALA A 410 78.47 -46.67 -19.63
N SER A 411 79.03 -46.29 -18.48
CA SER A 411 80.43 -46.58 -18.14
C SER A 411 80.68 -48.08 -18.02
N PHE A 412 79.83 -48.81 -17.29
CA PHE A 412 79.94 -50.26 -17.17
C PHE A 412 79.74 -51.00 -18.51
N GLU A 413 78.83 -50.54 -19.37
CA GLU A 413 78.63 -51.11 -20.70
C GLU A 413 79.87 -50.90 -21.60
N ASN A 414 80.48 -49.70 -21.56
CA ASN A 414 81.73 -49.40 -22.25
C ASN A 414 82.92 -50.26 -21.74
N GLU A 415 83.04 -50.47 -20.43
CA GLU A 415 84.07 -51.36 -19.85
C GLU A 415 83.84 -52.83 -20.22
N ARG A 416 82.60 -53.31 -20.16
CA ARG A 416 82.20 -54.66 -20.59
C ARG A 416 82.58 -54.89 -22.07
N ASP A 417 82.30 -53.93 -22.94
CA ASP A 417 82.46 -54.09 -24.39
C ASP A 417 83.94 -54.02 -24.81
N LYS A 418 84.76 -53.21 -24.10
CA LYS A 418 86.24 -53.29 -24.18
C LYS A 418 86.75 -54.66 -23.79
N PHE A 419 86.30 -55.20 -22.65
CA PHE A 419 86.74 -56.50 -22.14
C PHE A 419 86.36 -57.65 -23.09
N HIS A 420 85.18 -57.62 -23.71
CA HIS A 420 84.79 -58.59 -24.74
C HIS A 420 85.68 -58.48 -26.00
N SER A 421 86.03 -57.27 -26.43
CA SER A 421 86.93 -57.03 -27.56
C SER A 421 88.34 -57.57 -27.31
N GLU A 422 88.81 -57.51 -26.06
CA GLU A 422 90.11 -58.04 -25.64
C GLU A 422 90.11 -59.58 -25.53
N LEU A 423 89.05 -60.17 -24.96
CA LEU A 423 88.83 -61.62 -24.97
C LEU A 423 88.80 -62.21 -26.39
N GLN A 424 88.17 -61.52 -27.35
CA GLN A 424 88.15 -61.98 -28.74
C GLN A 424 89.55 -62.04 -29.33
N ARG A 425 90.37 -60.98 -29.15
CA ARG A 425 91.77 -60.94 -29.62
C ARG A 425 92.61 -62.07 -29.02
N MET A 426 92.44 -62.35 -27.72
CA MET A 426 93.11 -63.49 -27.07
C MET A 426 92.70 -64.83 -27.70
N SER A 427 91.41 -65.04 -27.97
CA SER A 427 90.89 -66.26 -28.60
C SER A 427 91.44 -66.50 -30.01
N GLU A 428 91.61 -65.44 -30.81
CA GLU A 428 92.14 -65.51 -32.16
C GLU A 428 93.64 -65.88 -32.17
N MET A 429 94.43 -65.34 -31.23
CA MET A 429 95.85 -65.67 -31.09
C MET A 429 96.09 -67.14 -30.75
N TYR A 430 95.31 -67.73 -29.83
CA TYR A 430 95.46 -69.14 -29.45
C TYR A 430 95.24 -70.12 -30.62
N LYS A 431 94.35 -69.80 -31.58
CA LYS A 431 94.09 -70.65 -32.76
C LYS A 431 95.29 -70.78 -33.70
N ILE A 432 96.21 -69.81 -33.70
CA ILE A 432 97.38 -69.83 -34.57
C ILE A 432 98.46 -70.78 -34.01
N GLN A 433 98.64 -70.79 -32.69
CA GLN A 433 99.70 -71.56 -32.01
C GLN A 433 99.57 -73.08 -32.18
N ASP A 434 98.35 -73.60 -32.25
CA ASP A 434 98.06 -75.04 -32.38
C ASP A 434 98.06 -75.54 -33.84
N SER A 435 98.25 -74.64 -34.81
CA SER A 435 98.12 -74.96 -36.24
C SER A 435 99.44 -75.37 -36.92
N ARG A 436 99.36 -76.30 -37.87
CA ARG A 436 100.50 -76.67 -38.74
C ARG A 436 100.75 -75.57 -39.78
N ILE A 437 101.97 -75.05 -39.81
CA ILE A 437 102.42 -74.07 -40.80
C ILE A 437 102.99 -74.82 -42.01
N LYS A 438 102.55 -74.43 -43.20
CA LYS A 438 103.16 -74.81 -44.47
C LYS A 438 104.08 -73.68 -44.94
N LEU A 439 105.24 -74.03 -45.46
CA LEU A 439 106.16 -73.09 -46.11
C LEU A 439 106.42 -73.57 -47.53
N ASP A 440 106.51 -72.65 -48.48
CA ASP A 440 107.07 -72.90 -49.80
C ASP A 440 108.39 -72.13 -49.91
N ILE A 441 109.49 -72.83 -50.17
CA ILE A 441 110.84 -72.27 -50.24
C ILE A 441 111.35 -72.49 -51.67
N GLY A 442 111.13 -71.50 -52.55
CA GLY A 442 111.55 -71.55 -53.96
C GLY A 442 110.94 -72.71 -54.76
N GLY A 443 109.72 -73.14 -54.45
CA GLY A 443 109.03 -74.29 -55.05
C GLY A 443 109.18 -75.60 -54.27
N LEU A 444 109.91 -75.61 -53.15
CA LEU A 444 110.04 -76.78 -52.27
C LEU A 444 109.16 -76.61 -51.02
N LEU A 445 108.14 -77.47 -50.91
CA LEU A 445 107.16 -77.44 -49.83
C LEU A 445 107.66 -78.13 -48.55
N PHE A 446 107.57 -77.41 -47.43
CA PHE A 446 107.85 -77.90 -46.08
C PHE A 446 106.64 -77.72 -45.17
N THR A 447 106.59 -78.46 -44.05
CA THR A 447 105.53 -78.33 -43.04
C THR A 447 106.11 -78.47 -41.64
N THR A 448 105.65 -77.62 -40.73
CA THR A 448 106.21 -77.42 -39.39
C THR A 448 105.17 -76.82 -38.43
N SER A 449 105.58 -76.43 -37.22
CA SER A 449 104.76 -75.69 -36.26
C SER A 449 105.29 -74.27 -36.03
N LEU A 450 104.44 -73.39 -35.48
CA LEU A 450 104.85 -72.07 -35.00
C LEU A 450 105.97 -72.17 -33.95
N THR A 451 105.91 -73.17 -33.09
CA THR A 451 106.91 -73.44 -32.04
C THR A 451 108.29 -73.83 -32.59
N THR A 452 108.38 -74.43 -33.77
CA THR A 452 109.66 -74.68 -34.46
C THR A 452 110.21 -73.40 -35.08
N LEU A 453 109.38 -72.58 -35.74
CA LEU A 453 109.86 -71.34 -36.36
C LEU A 453 110.31 -70.30 -35.32
N ASN A 454 109.68 -70.30 -34.14
CA ASN A 454 110.08 -69.49 -33.00
C ASN A 454 111.16 -70.16 -32.10
N ARG A 455 111.81 -71.26 -32.53
CA ARG A 455 112.83 -71.95 -31.72
C ARG A 455 114.07 -71.10 -31.46
N ASP A 456 114.50 -70.35 -32.48
CA ASP A 456 115.55 -69.34 -32.41
C ASP A 456 114.87 -67.96 -32.49
N PRO A 457 114.64 -67.26 -31.36
CA PRO A 457 113.81 -66.05 -31.33
C PRO A 457 114.36 -64.88 -32.14
N ASP A 458 115.66 -64.86 -32.39
CA ASP A 458 116.36 -63.81 -33.14
C ASP A 458 116.46 -64.13 -34.65
N SER A 459 115.99 -65.31 -35.07
CA SER A 459 115.96 -65.72 -36.48
C SER A 459 114.91 -64.95 -37.31
N MET A 460 115.17 -64.84 -38.62
CA MET A 460 114.23 -64.26 -39.59
C MET A 460 112.85 -64.94 -39.53
N LEU A 461 112.83 -66.26 -39.33
CA LEU A 461 111.60 -67.06 -39.29
C LEU A 461 110.77 -66.74 -38.03
N ALA A 462 111.40 -66.55 -36.87
CA ALA A 462 110.70 -66.11 -35.66
C ALA A 462 110.14 -64.69 -35.81
N ALA A 463 110.92 -63.78 -36.43
CA ALA A 463 110.47 -62.41 -36.68
C ALA A 463 109.24 -62.35 -37.60
N MET A 464 109.27 -63.06 -38.74
CA MET A 464 108.14 -63.17 -39.68
C MET A 464 106.88 -63.69 -38.98
N PHE A 465 107.01 -64.78 -38.22
CA PHE A 465 105.88 -65.46 -37.60
C PHE A 465 105.49 -64.92 -36.21
N SER A 466 106.04 -63.77 -35.79
CA SER A 466 105.77 -63.13 -34.49
C SER A 466 104.36 -62.52 -34.33
N GLY A 467 103.46 -62.66 -35.32
CA GLY A 467 102.07 -62.16 -35.27
C GLY A 467 101.91 -60.64 -35.34
N ARG A 468 103.01 -59.89 -35.39
CA ARG A 468 103.03 -58.41 -35.46
C ARG A 468 102.89 -57.85 -36.89
N HIS A 469 102.91 -58.72 -37.90
CA HIS A 469 102.81 -58.36 -39.31
C HIS A 469 101.82 -59.28 -40.02
N GLU A 470 101.09 -58.74 -41.01
CA GLU A 470 100.10 -59.48 -41.78
C GLU A 470 100.78 -60.36 -42.85
N LEU A 471 101.00 -61.64 -42.53
CA LEU A 471 101.54 -62.61 -43.47
C LEU A 471 100.47 -63.08 -44.45
N LYS A 472 100.68 -62.82 -45.75
CA LYS A 472 99.85 -63.36 -46.83
C LYS A 472 100.16 -64.84 -47.07
N LYS A 473 99.11 -65.64 -47.26
CA LYS A 473 99.20 -67.05 -47.69
C LYS A 473 99.02 -67.13 -49.20
N GLU A 474 99.52 -68.20 -49.81
CA GLU A 474 99.32 -68.47 -51.23
C GLU A 474 97.91 -69.02 -51.53
N ASP A 475 97.28 -68.45 -52.56
CA ASP A 475 95.93 -68.75 -53.03
C ASP A 475 95.82 -70.13 -53.70
N GLY A 476 95.84 -71.19 -52.88
CA GLY A 476 95.54 -72.54 -53.33
C GLY A 476 95.91 -73.63 -52.32
N ASN A 477 97.10 -73.55 -51.72
CA ASN A 477 97.55 -74.55 -50.76
C ASN A 477 97.70 -74.02 -49.31
N GLY A 478 97.79 -72.71 -49.11
CA GLY A 478 97.86 -72.09 -47.77
C GLY A 478 99.26 -72.08 -47.14
N SER A 479 100.31 -72.27 -47.95
CA SER A 479 101.70 -71.98 -47.64
C SER A 479 101.96 -70.49 -47.46
N TYR A 480 103.08 -70.19 -46.79
CA TYR A 480 103.75 -68.90 -46.87
C TYR A 480 104.99 -69.07 -47.76
N PHE A 481 105.11 -68.27 -48.81
CA PHE A 481 106.22 -68.32 -49.76
C PHE A 481 107.46 -67.57 -49.23
N ILE A 482 108.64 -68.13 -49.46
CA ILE A 482 109.94 -67.49 -49.25
C ILE A 482 110.74 -67.66 -50.55
N ASP A 483 111.19 -66.54 -51.11
CA ASP A 483 111.95 -66.47 -52.36
C ASP A 483 113.43 -66.84 -52.13
N ARG A 484 113.68 -68.14 -51.90
CA ARG A 484 114.99 -68.71 -51.58
C ARG A 484 115.09 -70.16 -52.04
N ASP A 485 116.30 -70.64 -52.34
CA ASP A 485 116.53 -72.04 -52.72
C ASP A 485 116.26 -73.00 -51.54
N GLY A 486 115.22 -73.81 -51.65
CA GLY A 486 114.85 -74.78 -50.61
C GLY A 486 115.77 -76.00 -50.48
N THR A 487 116.75 -76.18 -51.36
CA THR A 487 117.64 -77.36 -51.41
C THR A 487 118.28 -77.66 -50.04
N HIS A 488 118.79 -76.62 -49.36
CA HIS A 488 119.43 -76.75 -48.05
C HIS A 488 118.47 -76.54 -46.87
N PHE A 489 117.23 -76.09 -47.11
CA PHE A 489 116.26 -75.76 -46.06
C PHE A 489 115.86 -76.96 -45.19
N ARG A 490 116.08 -78.20 -45.65
CA ARG A 490 115.89 -79.40 -44.80
C ARG A 490 116.77 -79.35 -43.55
N TYR A 491 118.01 -78.89 -43.66
CA TYR A 491 118.97 -78.84 -42.54
C TYR A 491 118.65 -77.67 -41.60
N ILE A 492 118.33 -76.50 -42.17
CA ILE A 492 117.76 -75.33 -41.48
C ILE A 492 116.56 -75.73 -40.60
N LEU A 493 115.58 -76.40 -41.20
CA LEU A 493 114.36 -76.80 -40.51
C LEU A 493 114.57 -77.90 -39.46
N ASN A 494 115.52 -78.81 -39.68
CA ASN A 494 115.86 -79.83 -38.70
C ASN A 494 116.61 -79.23 -37.50
N PHE A 495 117.56 -78.32 -37.72
CA PHE A 495 118.21 -77.56 -36.62
C PHE A 495 117.17 -76.88 -35.72
N LEU A 496 116.18 -76.20 -36.30
CA LEU A 496 115.10 -75.55 -35.54
C LEU A 496 114.14 -76.54 -34.84
N ARG A 497 114.05 -77.78 -35.31
CA ARG A 497 113.26 -78.83 -34.64
C ARG A 497 114.00 -79.38 -33.43
N ASP A 498 115.24 -79.81 -33.62
CA ASP A 498 116.08 -80.39 -32.56
C ASP A 498 116.49 -79.34 -31.51
N GLY A 499 116.86 -78.13 -31.95
CA GLY A 499 117.41 -77.05 -31.12
C GLY A 499 118.91 -77.20 -30.83
N GLU A 500 119.54 -78.24 -31.36
CA GLU A 500 120.95 -78.60 -31.19
C GLU A 500 121.42 -79.37 -32.44
N ILE A 501 122.73 -79.52 -32.64
CA ILE A 501 123.29 -80.27 -33.77
C ILE A 501 123.73 -81.65 -33.30
N LYS A 502 123.19 -82.69 -33.96
CA LYS A 502 123.44 -84.10 -33.66
C LYS A 502 124.20 -84.74 -34.80
N ASP A 503 124.81 -85.89 -34.54
CA ASP A 503 125.47 -86.69 -35.59
C ASP A 503 124.46 -87.02 -36.70
N GLY A 504 124.82 -86.69 -37.95
CA GLY A 504 123.93 -86.82 -39.11
C GLY A 504 122.95 -85.65 -39.34
N THR A 505 122.84 -84.66 -38.46
CA THR A 505 122.06 -83.43 -38.73
C THR A 505 122.70 -82.59 -39.85
N ILE A 506 124.02 -82.62 -39.98
CA ILE A 506 124.81 -81.93 -41.01
C ILE A 506 125.62 -82.98 -41.80
N PRO A 507 125.58 -83.02 -43.14
CA PRO A 507 126.37 -84.00 -43.91
C PRO A 507 127.87 -83.71 -43.89
N GLU A 508 128.71 -84.75 -43.92
CA GLU A 508 130.18 -84.66 -43.86
C GLU A 508 130.84 -84.21 -45.20
N ASN A 509 130.42 -83.06 -45.74
CA ASN A 509 130.96 -82.50 -46.98
C ASN A 509 131.35 -81.02 -46.82
N PRO A 510 132.66 -80.68 -46.82
CA PRO A 510 133.15 -79.31 -46.68
C PRO A 510 132.66 -78.28 -47.69
N ASN A 511 132.17 -78.69 -48.88
CA ASN A 511 131.54 -77.76 -49.82
C ASN A 511 130.12 -77.44 -49.39
N LEU A 512 129.34 -78.48 -49.06
CA LEU A 512 127.98 -78.36 -48.54
C LEU A 512 127.92 -77.56 -47.22
N TRP A 513 128.97 -77.61 -46.39
CA TRP A 513 129.09 -76.76 -45.20
C TRP A 513 129.12 -75.26 -45.53
N ARG A 514 129.71 -74.85 -46.66
CA ARG A 514 129.72 -73.45 -47.10
C ARG A 514 128.37 -73.04 -47.67
N GLU A 515 127.76 -73.91 -48.46
CA GLU A 515 126.43 -73.68 -49.06
C GLU A 515 125.34 -73.58 -47.98
N LEU A 516 125.36 -74.49 -46.99
CA LEU A 516 124.46 -74.44 -45.84
C LEU A 516 124.76 -73.26 -44.89
N LEU A 517 126.02 -72.82 -44.79
CA LEU A 517 126.37 -71.62 -44.03
C LEU A 517 125.69 -70.37 -44.61
N THR A 518 125.74 -70.17 -45.93
CA THR A 518 125.04 -69.06 -46.59
C THR A 518 123.54 -69.06 -46.33
N GLU A 519 122.90 -70.24 -46.25
CA GLU A 519 121.49 -70.30 -45.84
C GLU A 519 121.29 -70.05 -44.34
N ALA A 520 122.17 -70.53 -43.47
CA ALA A 520 122.10 -70.26 -42.03
C ALA A 520 122.23 -68.76 -41.72
N GLU A 521 123.10 -68.05 -42.46
CA GLU A 521 123.22 -66.60 -42.46
C GLU A 521 121.95 -65.92 -42.98
N TYR A 522 121.38 -66.38 -44.10
CA TYR A 522 120.14 -65.81 -44.67
C TYR A 522 118.94 -65.91 -43.72
N TYR A 523 118.71 -67.08 -43.09
CA TYR A 523 117.66 -67.26 -42.09
C TYR A 523 118.04 -66.69 -40.70
N GLN A 524 119.25 -66.16 -40.55
CA GLN A 524 119.81 -65.51 -39.35
C GLN A 524 119.92 -66.44 -38.12
N ILE A 525 120.15 -67.74 -38.35
CA ILE A 525 120.19 -68.78 -37.32
C ILE A 525 121.61 -68.88 -36.74
N GLN A 526 121.88 -68.02 -35.75
CA GLN A 526 123.25 -67.77 -35.26
C GLN A 526 123.93 -69.02 -34.68
N GLY A 527 123.16 -69.91 -34.04
CA GLY A 527 123.69 -71.17 -33.49
C GLY A 527 124.22 -72.12 -34.57
N LEU A 528 123.61 -72.14 -35.75
CA LEU A 528 124.04 -72.96 -36.88
C LEU A 528 125.21 -72.32 -37.62
N VAL A 529 125.19 -70.99 -37.81
CA VAL A 529 126.29 -70.20 -38.38
C VAL A 529 127.58 -70.44 -37.60
N GLY A 530 127.56 -70.24 -36.27
CA GLY A 530 128.75 -70.41 -35.42
C GLY A 530 129.35 -71.83 -35.47
N TYR A 531 128.49 -72.86 -35.55
CA TYR A 531 128.96 -74.24 -35.68
C TYR A 531 129.63 -74.51 -37.03
N LEU A 532 129.01 -74.10 -38.15
CA LEU A 532 129.54 -74.30 -39.49
C LEU A 532 130.86 -73.56 -39.72
N HIS A 533 131.01 -72.35 -39.14
CA HIS A 533 132.31 -71.67 -39.07
C HIS A 533 133.37 -72.53 -38.36
N SER A 534 133.04 -73.14 -37.23
CA SER A 534 134.01 -73.94 -36.47
C SER A 534 134.43 -75.21 -37.22
N LEU A 535 133.52 -75.87 -37.96
CA LEU A 535 133.86 -77.00 -38.83
C LEU A 535 134.79 -76.58 -39.98
N LEU A 536 134.48 -75.46 -40.65
CA LEU A 536 135.26 -74.97 -41.80
C LEU A 536 136.68 -74.51 -41.43
N GLN A 537 136.88 -74.01 -40.21
CA GLN A 537 138.21 -73.59 -39.71
C GLN A 537 139.13 -74.76 -39.38
N ASN A 538 138.61 -75.95 -39.10
CA ASN A 538 139.40 -77.13 -38.70
C ASN A 538 139.86 -78.02 -39.88
N LEU A 539 139.78 -77.53 -41.12
CA LEU A 539 140.16 -78.27 -42.32
C LEU A 539 141.66 -78.13 -42.65
N PRO A 540 142.44 -79.24 -42.73
CA PRO A 540 143.88 -79.19 -42.91
C PRO A 540 144.29 -78.70 -44.31
N HIS A 541 145.29 -77.82 -44.35
CA HIS A 541 145.84 -77.26 -45.59
C HIS A 541 146.71 -78.28 -46.36
N ARG A 542 146.72 -78.21 -47.70
CA ARG A 542 147.62 -79.01 -48.56
C ARG A 542 148.94 -78.28 -48.81
N ASN A 543 150.04 -79.01 -48.76
CA ASN A 543 151.38 -78.53 -49.16
C ASN A 543 151.67 -78.84 -50.63
N GLU A 544 152.51 -78.01 -51.28
CA GLU A 544 153.22 -78.34 -52.52
C GLU A 544 154.71 -77.97 -52.41
N SER A 545 155.59 -78.87 -52.92
CA SER A 545 157.05 -78.72 -53.09
C SER A 545 157.59 -80.01 -53.77
N PRO A 546 158.72 -80.02 -54.50
CA PRO A 546 158.96 -79.22 -55.72
C PRO A 546 159.54 -80.03 -56.93
N VAL A 547 159.17 -79.61 -58.14
CA VAL A 547 159.94 -79.57 -59.44
C VAL A 547 161.04 -80.61 -59.76
N SER A 548 160.94 -81.29 -60.93
CA SER A 548 162.05 -81.46 -61.91
C SER A 548 161.57 -81.95 -63.30
N ASP A 549 162.39 -81.71 -64.33
CA ASP A 549 162.20 -81.97 -65.78
C ASP A 549 162.30 -83.48 -66.18
N THR A 550 162.09 -83.97 -67.42
CA THR A 550 162.34 -83.40 -68.78
C THR A 550 161.47 -84.03 -69.90
N THR A 551 161.36 -83.32 -71.04
CA THR A 551 160.77 -83.62 -72.38
C THR A 551 161.20 -84.97 -73.02
N PHE A 552 160.61 -85.50 -74.11
CA PHE A 552 159.98 -84.96 -75.35
C PHE A 552 158.76 -85.82 -75.80
N VAL A 553 157.95 -85.50 -76.83
CA VAL A 553 158.07 -84.58 -77.99
C VAL A 553 156.97 -83.53 -78.00
#